data_AF-A0A1F3NAL4-F1
#
_entry.id   AF-A0A1F3NAL4-F1
#
_cell.length_a   1.000
_cell.length_b   1.000
_cell.length_c   1.000
_cell.angle_alpha   90.00
_cell.angle_beta   90.00
_cell.angle_gamma   90.00
#
_symmetry.space_group_name_H-M   'P 1'
#
loop_
_entity.id
_entity.type
_entity.pdbx_description
1 polymer ?
#
loop_
_entity_poly.entity_id
_entity_poly.type
_entity_poly.pdbx_seq_one_letter_code
_entity_poly.pdbx_strand_id
1 'polypeptide(L)'
;MFEILLFIYKYYMSQIAKAVRILHMYISEKLELSVDLRLKTSRDSYATTLKRSGKSRDEIREMMGHSTSEVIEHYLASLDMDKTWEINKGLFYIRKLES
;
A
#
# COMPACT_ATOMS: atom_id res chain seq x y z
N MET A 1 -21.33 28.54 -9.57
CA MET A 1 -20.07 28.73 -8.81
C MET A 1 -19.59 27.42 -8.17
N PHE A 2 -20.41 26.72 -7.38
CA PHE A 2 -20.05 25.43 -6.76
C PHE A 2 -19.68 24.33 -7.77
N GLU A 3 -20.47 24.15 -8.83
CA GLU A 3 -20.19 23.16 -9.89
C GLU A 3 -18.86 23.38 -10.61
N ILE A 4 -18.48 24.64 -10.84
CA ILE A 4 -17.22 25.00 -11.50
C ILE A 4 -16.03 24.65 -10.58
N LEU A 5 -16.14 24.95 -9.28
CA LEU A 5 -15.15 24.55 -8.28
C LEU A 5 -15.01 23.03 -8.18
N LEU A 6 -16.12 22.30 -8.17
CA LEU A 6 -16.12 20.84 -8.14
C LEU A 6 -15.47 20.24 -9.40
N PHE A 7 -15.75 20.83 -10.56
CA PHE A 7 -15.14 20.44 -11.82
C PHE A 7 -13.62 20.66 -11.82
N ILE A 8 -13.16 21.86 -11.41
CA ILE A 8 -11.73 22.18 -11.29
C ILE A 8 -11.03 21.23 -10.32
N TYR A 9 -11.64 20.96 -9.17
CA TYR A 9 -11.11 20.02 -8.19
C TYR A 9 -10.96 18.61 -8.78
N LYS A 10 -12.00 18.08 -9.42
CA LYS A 10 -11.96 16.76 -10.08
C LYS A 10 -10.88 16.69 -11.16
N TYR A 11 -10.77 17.75 -11.96
CA TYR A 11 -9.74 17.85 -12.98
C TYR A 11 -8.34 17.77 -12.35
N TYR A 12 -8.07 18.58 -11.33
CA TYR A 12 -6.78 18.58 -10.65
C TYR A 12 -6.44 17.22 -10.04
N MET A 13 -7.40 16.59 -9.36
CA MET A 13 -7.22 15.24 -8.80
C MET A 13 -6.92 14.18 -9.87
N SER A 14 -7.55 14.29 -11.04
CA SER A 14 -7.27 13.40 -12.18
C SER A 14 -5.82 13.54 -12.65
N GLN A 15 -5.30 14.76 -12.72
CA GLN A 15 -3.92 15.01 -13.13
C GLN A 15 -2.91 14.44 -12.13
N ILE A 16 -3.17 14.58 -10.82
CA ILE A 16 -2.35 13.94 -9.77
C ILE A 16 -2.36 12.42 -9.92
N ALA A 17 -3.55 11.82 -10.09
CA ALA A 17 -3.67 10.37 -10.22
C ALA A 17 -2.88 9.82 -11.42
N LYS A 18 -2.86 10.55 -12.54
CA LYS A 18 -2.04 10.22 -13.71
C LYS A 18 -0.54 10.31 -13.40
N ALA A 19 -0.09 11.38 -12.75
CA ALA A 19 1.32 11.55 -12.39
C ALA A 19 1.81 10.42 -11.46
N VAL A 20 1.03 10.09 -10.42
CA VAL A 20 1.36 8.99 -9.50
C VAL A 20 1.42 7.65 -10.23
N ARG A 21 0.51 7.41 -11.18
CA ARG A 21 0.52 6.19 -12.00
C ARG A 21 1.79 6.07 -12.82
N ILE A 22 2.21 7.15 -13.49
CA ILE A 22 3.45 7.16 -14.29
C ILE A 22 4.66 6.83 -13.40
N LEU A 23 4.73 7.44 -12.22
CA LEU A 23 5.81 7.17 -11.27
C LEU A 23 5.82 5.71 -10.80
N HIS A 24 4.66 5.14 -10.47
CA HIS A 24 4.56 3.74 -10.09
C HIS A 24 5.00 2.80 -11.20
N MET A 25 4.63 3.07 -12.46
CA MET A 25 5.09 2.27 -13.60
C MET A 25 6.62 2.33 -13.73
N TYR A 26 7.20 3.53 -13.65
CA TYR A 26 8.64 3.71 -13.72
C TYR A 26 9.37 2.91 -12.61
N ILE A 27 8.88 2.97 -11.37
CA ILE A 27 9.46 2.20 -10.27
C ILE A 27 9.32 0.69 -10.52
N SER A 28 8.18 0.25 -11.06
CA SER A 28 7.94 -1.17 -11.37
C SER A 28 8.92 -1.71 -12.40
N GLU A 29 9.16 -0.94 -13.46
CA GLU A 29 10.14 -1.27 -14.49
C GLU A 29 11.56 -1.28 -13.94
N LYS A 30 11.93 -0.27 -13.13
CA LYS A 30 13.28 -0.18 -12.55
C LYS A 30 13.60 -1.27 -11.55
N LEU A 31 12.60 -1.77 -10.84
CA LEU A 31 12.75 -2.86 -9.87
C LEU A 31 12.40 -4.23 -10.47
N GLU A 32 12.07 -4.29 -11.76
CA GLU A 32 11.67 -5.52 -12.48
C GLU A 32 10.57 -6.28 -11.74
N LEU A 33 9.57 -5.55 -11.22
CA LEU A 33 8.47 -6.16 -10.48
C LEU A 33 7.63 -7.03 -11.43
N SER A 34 7.29 -8.24 -10.96
CA SER A 34 6.43 -9.17 -11.72
C SER A 34 5.00 -8.67 -11.92
N VAL A 35 4.59 -7.67 -11.13
CA VAL A 35 3.28 -7.02 -11.20
C VAL A 35 3.48 -5.52 -11.05
N ASP A 36 2.81 -4.75 -11.90
CA ASP A 36 2.83 -3.29 -11.83
C ASP A 36 2.38 -2.77 -10.46
N LEU A 37 3.17 -1.82 -9.95
CA LEU A 37 2.81 -1.01 -8.81
C LEU A 37 1.61 -0.12 -9.19
N ARG A 38 0.58 -0.15 -8.35
CA ARG A 38 -0.67 0.62 -8.46
C ARG A 38 -0.99 1.14 -7.07
N LEU A 39 -1.81 2.19 -6.97
CA LEU A 39 -2.23 2.72 -5.66
C LEU A 39 -2.80 1.64 -4.73
N LYS A 40 -3.55 0.68 -5.28
CA LYS A 40 -4.05 -0.48 -4.53
C LYS A 40 -2.89 -1.36 -4.05
N THR A 41 -2.03 -1.86 -4.94
CA THR A 41 -0.93 -2.76 -4.54
C THR A 41 0.08 -2.09 -3.60
N SER A 42 0.34 -0.79 -3.74
CA SER A 42 1.15 -0.01 -2.79
C SER A 42 0.50 0.03 -1.40
N ARG A 43 -0.82 0.26 -1.34
CA ARG A 43 -1.60 0.28 -0.09
C ARG A 43 -1.65 -1.09 0.57
N ASP A 44 -1.87 -2.14 -0.23
CA ASP A 44 -1.94 -3.53 0.23
C ASP A 44 -0.57 -3.95 0.82
N SER A 45 0.53 -3.53 0.19
CA SER A 45 1.90 -3.76 0.67
C SER A 45 2.17 -3.05 1.99
N TYR A 46 1.68 -1.82 2.16
CA TYR A 46 1.78 -1.07 3.42
C TYR A 46 1.02 -1.77 4.56
N ALA A 47 -0.25 -2.14 4.34
CA ALA A 47 -1.07 -2.83 5.32
C ALA A 47 -0.46 -4.19 5.72
N THR A 48 0.03 -4.94 4.73
CA THR A 48 0.69 -6.22 4.94
C THR A 48 1.97 -6.06 5.76
N THR A 49 2.76 -5.02 5.49
CA THR A 49 3.96 -4.71 6.27
C THR A 49 3.64 -4.42 7.74
N LEU A 50 2.59 -3.64 8.02
CA LEU A 50 2.15 -3.37 9.39
C LEU A 50 1.62 -4.62 10.11
N LYS A 51 0.86 -5.47 9.40
CA LYS A 51 0.43 -6.75 9.97
C LYS A 51 1.62 -7.65 10.32
N ARG A 52 2.61 -7.70 9.43
CA ARG A 52 3.85 -8.47 9.63
C ARG A 52 4.66 -7.98 10.83
N SER A 53 4.57 -6.69 11.16
CA SER A 53 5.20 -6.13 12.36
C SER A 53 4.37 -6.29 13.64
N GLY A 54 3.27 -7.04 13.57
CA GLY A 54 2.44 -7.38 14.73
C GLY A 54 1.43 -6.29 15.12
N LYS A 55 1.18 -5.30 14.25
CA LYS A 55 0.18 -4.26 14.52
C LYS A 55 -1.24 -4.82 14.46
N SER A 56 -2.08 -4.35 15.38
CA SER A 56 -3.48 -4.75 15.43
C SER A 56 -4.24 -4.20 14.22
N ARG A 57 -5.36 -4.84 13.89
CA ARG A 57 -6.20 -4.42 12.76
C ARG A 57 -6.73 -3.00 12.93
N ASP A 58 -7.04 -2.61 14.16
CA ASP A 58 -7.53 -1.26 14.47
C ASP A 58 -6.47 -0.19 14.27
N GLU A 59 -5.23 -0.44 14.74
CA GLU A 59 -4.08 0.44 14.47
C GLU A 59 -3.84 0.59 12.96
N ILE A 60 -3.86 -0.52 12.20
CA ILE A 60 -3.66 -0.47 10.74
C ILE A 60 -4.78 0.35 10.07
N ARG A 61 -6.03 0.18 10.52
CA ARG A 61 -7.19 0.89 9.97
C ARG A 61 -7.13 2.39 10.24
N GLU A 62 -6.70 2.77 11.44
CA GLU A 62 -6.48 4.17 11.81
C GLU A 62 -5.39 4.80 10.93
N MET A 63 -4.26 4.10 10.76
CA MET A 63 -3.15 4.55 9.91
C MET A 63 -3.50 4.66 8.43
N MET A 64 -4.47 3.88 7.95
CA MET A 64 -4.95 3.93 6.56
C MET A 64 -6.09 4.95 6.35
N GLY A 65 -6.53 5.63 7.40
CA GLY A 65 -7.54 6.69 7.35
C GLY A 65 -8.94 6.15 7.11
N HIS A 66 -9.57 5.58 8.16
CA HIS A 66 -10.98 5.18 8.23
C HIS A 66 -11.57 4.54 6.95
N SER A 67 -10.79 3.74 6.22
CA SER A 67 -11.32 2.96 5.11
C SER A 67 -12.34 1.97 5.65
N THR A 68 -13.56 2.02 5.12
CA THR A 68 -14.70 1.14 5.41
C THR A 68 -14.25 -0.32 5.52
N SER A 69 -14.77 -1.07 6.51
CA SER A 69 -14.24 -2.36 6.98
C SER A 69 -14.06 -3.43 5.87
N GLU A 70 -14.80 -3.32 4.76
CA GLU A 70 -14.76 -4.24 3.62
C GLU A 70 -13.40 -4.31 2.92
N VAL A 71 -12.60 -3.24 2.96
CA VAL A 71 -11.33 -3.19 2.22
C VAL A 71 -10.25 -4.03 2.91
N ILE A 72 -10.30 -4.15 4.26
CA ILE A 72 -9.24 -4.83 5.03
C ILE A 72 -9.42 -6.35 5.07
N GLU A 73 -10.64 -6.88 5.07
CA GLU A 73 -10.86 -8.35 5.12
C GLU A 73 -10.22 -9.08 3.94
N HIS A 74 -10.31 -8.51 2.73
CA HIS A 74 -9.68 -9.07 1.53
C HIS A 74 -8.14 -9.10 1.59
N TYR A 75 -7.50 -8.23 2.37
CA TYR A 75 -6.03 -8.22 2.52
C TYR A 75 -5.52 -9.23 3.53
N LEU A 76 -6.35 -9.57 4.52
CA LEU A 76 -5.94 -10.38 5.64
C LEU A 76 -6.11 -11.88 5.39
N ALA A 77 -7.02 -12.24 4.48
CA ALA A 77 -7.42 -13.62 4.20
C ALA A 77 -6.35 -14.47 3.47
N SER A 78 -5.34 -13.85 2.86
CA SER A 78 -4.38 -14.54 1.98
C SER A 78 -3.01 -14.85 2.61
N LEU A 79 -2.79 -14.52 3.89
CA LEU A 79 -1.47 -14.66 4.52
C LEU A 79 -1.56 -15.48 5.82
N ASP A 80 -1.18 -16.75 5.72
CA ASP A 80 -0.80 -17.59 6.85
C ASP A 80 0.37 -16.94 7.60
N MET A 81 0.11 -16.52 8.84
CA MET A 81 1.02 -15.65 9.61
C MET A 81 2.33 -16.35 9.94
N ASP A 82 2.30 -17.67 10.17
CA ASP A 82 3.48 -18.46 10.53
C ASP A 82 4.45 -18.60 9.35
N LYS A 83 3.90 -18.92 8.17
CA LYS A 83 4.66 -19.01 6.91
C LYS A 83 5.22 -17.64 6.47
N THR A 84 4.49 -16.57 6.77
CA THR A 84 4.90 -15.20 6.49
C THR A 84 6.07 -14.76 7.38
N TRP A 85 6.08 -15.16 8.65
CA TRP A 85 7.17 -14.82 9.58
C TRP A 85 8.49 -15.49 9.19
N GLU A 86 8.44 -16.78 8.81
CA GLU A 86 9.57 -17.53 8.29
C GLU A 86 10.21 -16.85 7.06
N ILE A 87 9.42 -16.40 6.09
CA ILE A 87 9.90 -15.71 4.88
C ILE A 87 10.50 -14.33 5.21
N ASN A 88 9.92 -13.58 6.16
CA ASN A 88 10.40 -12.23 6.49
C ASN A 88 11.67 -12.22 7.34
N LYS A 89 12.12 -13.35 7.92
CA LYS A 89 13.42 -13.42 8.62
C LYS A 89 14.57 -12.92 7.74
N GLY A 90 14.52 -13.15 6.43
CA GLY A 90 15.53 -12.66 5.48
C GLY A 90 15.59 -11.13 5.38
N LEU A 91 14.45 -10.43 5.52
CA LEU A 91 14.38 -8.97 5.50
C LEU A 91 14.93 -8.34 6.80
N PHE A 92 14.68 -8.98 7.95
CA PHE A 92 15.16 -8.47 9.24
C PHE A 92 16.65 -8.70 9.48
N TYR A 93 17.25 -9.72 8.85
CA TYR A 93 18.68 -10.01 9.01
C TYR A 93 19.56 -8.92 8.39
N ILE A 94 19.14 -8.33 7.27
CA ILE A 94 19.87 -7.24 6.59
C ILE A 94 19.89 -5.97 7.47
N ARG A 95 18.77 -5.66 8.13
CA ARG A 95 18.64 -4.44 8.94
C ARG A 95 19.50 -4.43 10.21
N LYS A 96 19.95 -5.60 10.69
CA LYS A 96 20.81 -5.73 11.87
C LYS A 96 22.31 -5.54 11.59
N LEU A 97 22.71 -5.54 10.32
CA LEU A 97 24.10 -5.31 9.91
C LEU A 97 24.38 -3.83 9.61
N GLU A 98 23.35 -2.98 9.59
CA GLU A 98 23.44 -1.54 9.31
C GLU A 98 23.22 -0.66 10.57
N SER A 99 23.12 -1.27 11.76
CA SER A 99 22.98 -0.57 13.06
C SER A 99 24.13 -0.89 14.00
#